data_AF-A0A3T0W4Z4-F1
#
_entry.id   AF-A0A3T0W4Z4-F1
#
_cell.length_a   1.000
_cell.length_b   1.000
_cell.length_c   1.000
_cell.angle_alpha   90.00
_cell.angle_beta   90.00
_cell.angle_gamma   90.00
#
_symmetry.space_group_name_H-M   'P 1'
#
loop_
_entity.id
_entity.type
_entity.pdbx_description
1 polymer ?
#
loop_
_entity_poly.entity_id
_entity_poly.type
_entity_poly.pdbx_seq_one_letter_code
_entity_poly.pdbx_strand_id
1 'polypeptide(L)'
;MKSRMLALLLGMAGVVTGAQAQEEFVVSYDGFYDRLKVVEKGEFEFARVNFYLVDIASLAPCQLKSGKIVTETSEQPLNYTQEAQLLLPFSEKLDKDKAVIVAKPLNAQHDCQIKFQIESEYFTTAHLTRQRLYQLHHEFDELLSDLSGFFVSKLMGFLLPQQKGVKVTFASEPNLSSPGVSCDKQVCHFEVMDDWENDAARFNTLSEVVSVTPWIEK
;
A
#
# COMPACT_ATOMS: atom_id res chain seq x y z
N MET A 1 -52.52 32.30 -60.00
CA MET A 1 -52.36 30.88 -59.60
C MET A 1 -51.28 30.81 -58.53
N LYS A 2 -51.61 30.17 -57.41
CA LYS A 2 -50.81 30.07 -56.17
C LYS A 2 -49.62 29.14 -56.38
N SER A 3 -48.44 29.48 -55.89
CA SER A 3 -47.50 28.47 -55.37
C SER A 3 -46.71 29.05 -54.21
N ARG A 4 -46.62 28.24 -53.15
CA ARG A 4 -46.30 28.61 -51.78
C ARG A 4 -44.80 28.41 -51.54
N MET A 5 -44.14 29.44 -51.04
CA MET A 5 -42.81 29.33 -50.43
C MET A 5 -42.98 28.66 -49.07
N LEU A 6 -42.53 27.41 -48.93
CA LEU A 6 -42.44 26.71 -47.65
C LEU A 6 -41.03 26.92 -47.10
N ALA A 7 -40.90 27.73 -46.06
CA ALA A 7 -39.70 27.82 -45.24
C ALA A 7 -39.60 26.55 -44.38
N LEU A 8 -38.49 25.82 -44.49
CA LEU A 8 -38.17 24.69 -43.61
C LEU A 8 -37.05 25.15 -42.66
N LEU A 9 -37.44 25.59 -41.47
CA LEU A 9 -36.61 25.65 -40.27
C LEU A 9 -36.75 24.29 -39.57
N LEU A 10 -35.65 23.59 -39.27
CA LEU A 10 -35.48 22.51 -38.27
C LEU A 10 -34.12 21.84 -38.56
N GLY A 11 -33.14 21.64 -37.68
CA GLY A 11 -32.91 22.01 -36.30
C GLY A 11 -31.45 21.64 -35.99
N MET A 12 -30.69 22.51 -35.30
CA MET A 12 -29.36 22.15 -34.81
C MET A 12 -29.53 21.24 -33.59
N ALA A 13 -29.37 19.93 -33.79
CA ALA A 13 -29.16 18.99 -32.70
C ALA A 13 -27.74 19.22 -32.14
N GLY A 14 -27.64 20.03 -31.09
CA GLY A 14 -26.43 20.14 -30.30
C GLY A 14 -26.18 18.80 -29.61
N VAL A 15 -25.17 18.06 -30.08
CA VAL A 15 -24.64 16.90 -29.36
C VAL A 15 -23.95 17.45 -28.11
N VAL A 16 -24.65 17.39 -26.98
CA VAL A 16 -24.03 17.62 -25.68
C VAL A 16 -23.19 16.38 -25.39
N THR A 17 -21.92 16.37 -25.80
CA THR A 17 -20.96 15.40 -25.29
C THR A 17 -20.76 15.70 -23.82
N GLY A 18 -21.50 15.00 -22.97
CA GLY A 18 -21.22 14.94 -21.54
C GLY A 18 -19.81 14.41 -21.37
N ALA A 19 -18.87 15.30 -21.06
CA ALA A 19 -17.59 14.89 -20.51
C ALA A 19 -17.90 14.15 -19.20
N GLN A 20 -17.81 12.82 -19.23
CA GLN A 20 -17.82 12.02 -18.01
C GLN A 20 -16.66 12.54 -17.17
N ALA A 21 -16.97 13.28 -16.12
CA ALA A 21 -15.97 13.75 -15.17
C ALA A 21 -15.34 12.49 -14.57
N GLN A 22 -14.06 12.29 -14.88
CA GLN A 22 -13.27 11.22 -14.32
C GLN A 22 -13.14 11.48 -12.83
N GLU A 23 -13.72 10.60 -12.01
CA GLU A 23 -13.72 10.77 -10.55
C GLU A 23 -12.28 10.67 -10.04
N GLU A 24 -11.80 11.76 -9.44
CA GLU A 24 -10.45 11.84 -8.90
C GLU A 24 -10.48 11.29 -7.48
N PHE A 25 -9.47 10.49 -7.15
CA PHE A 25 -9.24 10.05 -5.80
C PHE A 25 -8.61 11.21 -5.00
N VAL A 26 -9.31 11.71 -3.98
CA VAL A 26 -8.91 12.89 -3.20
C VAL A 26 -8.94 12.57 -1.71
N VAL A 27 -7.82 12.80 -1.02
CA VAL A 27 -7.70 12.51 0.41
C VAL A 27 -6.72 13.45 1.09
N SER A 28 -6.97 13.75 2.36
CA SER A 28 -6.07 14.56 3.18
C SER A 28 -4.74 13.85 3.45
N TYR A 29 -3.64 14.62 3.48
CA TYR A 29 -2.30 14.11 3.76
C TYR A 29 -2.10 13.75 5.25
N ASP A 30 -2.87 14.34 6.16
CA ASP A 30 -2.75 14.13 7.62
C ASP A 30 -2.81 12.64 8.01
N GLY A 31 -3.73 11.88 7.42
CA GLY A 31 -3.86 10.45 7.65
C GLY A 31 -2.58 9.68 7.30
N PHE A 32 -1.90 10.06 6.21
CA PHE A 32 -0.61 9.44 5.84
C PHE A 32 0.50 9.89 6.78
N TYR A 33 0.57 11.19 7.07
CA TYR A 33 1.56 11.77 7.96
C TYR A 33 1.55 11.10 9.34
N ASP A 34 0.38 10.85 9.92
CA ASP A 34 0.25 10.17 11.21
C ASP A 34 0.89 8.78 11.21
N ARG A 35 0.72 8.01 10.13
CA ARG A 35 1.31 6.66 10.02
C ARG A 35 2.80 6.71 9.74
N LEU A 36 3.23 7.62 8.87
CA LEU A 36 4.66 7.88 8.63
C LEU A 36 5.36 8.31 9.93
N LYS A 37 4.73 9.16 10.73
CA LYS A 37 5.25 9.62 12.03
C LYS A 37 5.47 8.49 13.04
N VAL A 38 4.63 7.44 13.00
CA VAL A 38 4.83 6.26 13.84
C VAL A 38 6.12 5.55 13.42
N VAL A 39 6.28 5.28 12.12
CA VAL A 39 7.48 4.63 11.58
C VAL A 39 8.74 5.44 11.88
N GLU A 40 8.70 6.76 11.68
CA GLU A 40 9.84 7.66 11.90
C GLU A 40 10.24 7.83 13.38
N LYS A 41 9.33 7.50 14.31
CA LYS A 41 9.60 7.57 15.75
C LYS A 41 9.99 6.23 16.36
N GLY A 42 9.66 5.13 15.68
CA GLY A 42 9.99 3.78 16.13
C GLY A 42 11.40 3.37 15.70
N GLU A 43 11.87 2.28 16.28
CA GLU A 43 13.20 1.71 16.00
C GLU A 43 13.03 0.49 15.08
N PHE A 44 12.66 0.73 13.82
CA PHE A 44 12.42 -0.33 12.83
C PHE A 44 13.56 -0.39 11.81
N GLU A 45 14.34 -1.48 11.76
CA GLU A 45 15.38 -1.67 10.75
C GLU A 45 14.75 -1.88 9.37
N PHE A 46 13.74 -2.74 9.29
CA PHE A 46 13.14 -3.20 8.03
C PHE A 46 11.65 -2.86 7.93
N ALA A 47 10.88 -2.94 9.01
CA ALA A 47 9.43 -2.78 8.92
C ALA A 47 9.03 -1.34 8.54
N ARG A 48 8.10 -1.22 7.58
CA ARG A 48 7.51 0.05 7.14
C ARG A 48 6.02 -0.08 6.93
N VAL A 49 5.38 1.08 6.78
CA VAL A 49 4.01 1.20 6.28
C VAL A 49 4.04 1.81 4.88
N ASN A 50 3.41 1.12 3.93
CA ASN A 50 3.27 1.54 2.56
C ASN A 50 1.79 1.79 2.22
N PHE A 51 1.59 2.65 1.23
CA PHE A 51 0.28 3.16 0.83
C PHE A 51 0.04 2.78 -0.62
N TYR A 52 -0.99 1.98 -0.89
CA TYR A 52 -1.34 1.55 -2.24
C TYR A 52 -2.71 2.08 -2.63
N LEU A 53 -2.87 2.45 -3.91
CA LEU A 53 -4.19 2.64 -4.50
C LEU A 53 -4.60 1.35 -5.21
N VAL A 54 -5.71 0.77 -4.75
CA VAL A 54 -6.25 -0.48 -5.31
C VAL A 54 -7.70 -0.29 -5.72
N ASP A 55 -8.12 -1.05 -6.73
CA ASP A 55 -9.51 -1.14 -7.15
C ASP A 55 -10.34 -1.82 -6.05
N ILE A 56 -11.49 -1.25 -5.71
CA ILE A 56 -12.34 -1.75 -4.61
C ILE A 56 -12.83 -3.18 -4.87
N ALA A 57 -13.15 -3.53 -6.12
CA ALA A 57 -13.76 -4.82 -6.45
C ALA A 57 -12.73 -5.94 -6.56
N SER A 58 -11.59 -5.67 -7.19
CA SER A 58 -10.57 -6.67 -7.53
C SER A 58 -9.36 -6.66 -6.61
N LEU A 59 -9.15 -5.59 -5.83
CA LEU A 59 -7.92 -5.33 -5.06
C LEU A 59 -6.65 -5.25 -5.91
N ALA A 60 -6.77 -5.17 -7.24
CA ALA A 60 -5.64 -4.97 -8.13
C ALA A 60 -5.12 -3.52 -8.04
N PRO A 61 -3.82 -3.28 -8.28
CA PRO A 61 -3.27 -1.93 -8.36
C PRO A 61 -4.04 -1.04 -9.34
N CYS A 62 -4.37 0.19 -8.90
CA CYS A 62 -4.99 1.18 -9.77
C CYS A 62 -3.98 1.73 -10.78
N GLN A 63 -4.30 1.65 -12.06
CA GLN A 63 -3.51 2.36 -13.07
C GLN A 63 -3.78 3.86 -12.95
N LEU A 64 -2.75 4.66 -12.67
CA LEU A 64 -2.87 6.10 -12.49
C LEU A 64 -2.42 6.86 -13.74
N LYS A 65 -3.23 7.81 -14.18
CA LYS A 65 -2.88 8.75 -15.25
C LYS A 65 -1.95 9.86 -14.74
N SER A 66 -2.21 10.34 -13.54
CA SER A 66 -1.44 11.40 -12.89
C SER A 66 -1.72 11.41 -11.40
N GLY A 67 -0.82 12.00 -10.62
CA GLY A 67 -1.06 12.31 -9.22
C GLY A 67 -0.35 13.59 -8.80
N LYS A 68 -0.89 14.26 -7.79
CA LYS A 68 -0.33 15.49 -7.23
C LYS A 68 -0.60 15.61 -5.74
N ILE A 69 0.26 16.38 -5.09
CA ILE A 69 0.10 16.86 -3.72
C ILE A 69 -0.19 18.35 -3.81
N VAL A 70 -1.35 18.76 -3.31
CA VAL A 70 -1.87 20.13 -3.42
C VAL A 70 -1.96 20.74 -2.03
N THR A 71 -1.46 21.96 -1.87
CA THR A 71 -1.71 22.81 -0.70
C THR A 71 -2.49 24.05 -1.16
N GLU A 72 -2.83 24.95 -0.25
CA GLU A 72 -3.42 26.24 -0.61
C GLU A 72 -2.52 27.10 -1.52
N THR A 73 -1.20 26.88 -1.47
CA THR A 73 -0.21 27.78 -2.10
C THR A 73 0.69 27.09 -3.12
N SER A 74 0.64 25.76 -3.23
CA SER A 74 1.53 25.00 -4.08
C SER A 74 0.91 23.71 -4.60
N GLU A 75 1.43 23.24 -5.73
CA GLU A 75 1.13 21.95 -6.31
C GLU A 75 2.45 21.28 -6.72
N GLN A 76 2.63 20.02 -6.34
CA GLN A 76 3.80 19.22 -6.69
C GLN A 76 3.39 17.84 -7.19
N PRO A 77 4.16 17.20 -8.09
CA PRO A 77 3.84 15.87 -8.59
C PRO A 77 3.89 14.83 -7.46
N LEU A 78 2.96 13.88 -7.50
CA LEU A 78 2.98 12.70 -6.64
C LEU A 78 3.86 11.63 -7.29
N ASN A 79 4.85 11.13 -6.55
CA ASN A 79 5.63 9.98 -6.97
C ASN A 79 4.90 8.69 -6.62
N TYR A 80 4.87 7.74 -7.57
CA TYR A 80 4.25 6.43 -7.36
C TYR A 80 4.90 5.34 -8.23
N THR A 81 4.77 4.08 -7.81
CA THR A 81 5.29 2.91 -8.55
C THR A 81 4.26 2.38 -9.55
N GLN A 82 4.64 1.37 -10.35
CA GLN A 82 3.71 0.72 -11.30
C GLN A 82 2.59 -0.05 -10.58
N GLU A 83 2.86 -0.50 -9.37
CA GLU A 83 1.93 -1.18 -8.46
C GLU A 83 1.07 -0.19 -7.67
N ALA A 84 1.08 1.09 -8.07
CA ALA A 84 0.31 2.17 -7.45
C ALA A 84 0.65 2.40 -5.97
N GLN A 85 1.90 2.11 -5.57
CA GLN A 85 2.43 2.53 -4.27
C GLN A 85 2.68 4.04 -4.31
N LEU A 86 2.09 4.78 -3.38
CA LEU A 86 2.32 6.21 -3.22
C LEU A 86 3.61 6.43 -2.44
N LEU A 87 4.58 7.12 -3.04
CA LEU A 87 5.86 7.46 -2.44
C LEU A 87 5.77 8.83 -1.79
N LEU A 88 5.13 8.87 -0.62
CA LEU A 88 4.88 10.10 0.12
C LEU A 88 6.07 10.45 1.01
N PRO A 89 6.53 11.73 1.02
CA PRO A 89 7.56 12.15 1.94
C PRO A 89 7.01 12.23 3.38
N PHE A 90 7.85 12.04 4.39
CA PHE A 90 7.52 12.46 5.76
C PHE A 90 7.75 13.97 5.91
N SER A 91 6.68 14.76 5.96
CA SER A 91 6.78 16.22 5.95
C SER A 91 5.79 16.89 6.89
N GLU A 92 6.28 17.43 8.01
CA GLU A 92 5.44 18.25 8.90
C GLU A 92 4.86 19.48 8.19
N LYS A 93 5.55 20.00 7.17
CA LYS A 93 5.09 21.16 6.43
C LYS A 93 3.83 20.82 5.64
N LEU A 94 3.80 19.69 4.94
CA LEU A 94 2.63 19.26 4.20
C LEU A 94 1.42 19.00 5.12
N ASP A 95 1.65 18.47 6.33
CA ASP A 95 0.59 18.30 7.34
C ASP A 95 0.04 19.64 7.86
N LYS A 96 0.93 20.58 8.19
CA LYS A 96 0.55 21.93 8.66
C LYS A 96 -0.17 22.74 7.58
N ASP A 97 0.28 22.63 6.33
CA ASP A 97 -0.30 23.30 5.17
C ASP A 97 -1.59 22.61 4.66
N LYS A 98 -2.08 21.58 5.38
CA LYS A 98 -3.28 20.81 5.05
C LYS A 98 -3.30 20.31 3.61
N ALA A 99 -2.18 19.71 3.22
CA ALA A 99 -2.01 19.14 1.91
C ALA A 99 -3.07 18.06 1.62
N VAL A 100 -3.42 17.95 0.34
CA VAL A 100 -4.36 16.97 -0.20
C VAL A 100 -3.66 16.19 -1.31
N ILE A 101 -3.80 14.87 -1.26
CA ILE A 101 -3.37 13.97 -2.32
C ILE A 101 -4.51 13.85 -3.32
N VAL A 102 -4.21 14.13 -4.58
CA VAL A 102 -5.15 13.98 -5.70
C VAL A 102 -4.54 13.02 -6.70
N ALA A 103 -5.17 11.86 -6.90
CA ALA A 103 -4.76 10.87 -7.87
C ALA A 103 -5.87 10.66 -8.91
N LYS A 104 -5.49 10.65 -10.18
CA LYS A 104 -6.41 10.45 -11.29
C LYS A 104 -6.23 9.04 -11.84
N PRO A 105 -7.22 8.15 -11.72
CA PRO A 105 -7.18 6.85 -12.37
C PRO A 105 -7.01 7.01 -13.88
N LEU A 106 -6.47 6.01 -14.56
CA LEU A 106 -6.41 5.98 -16.02
C LEU A 106 -7.79 5.70 -16.61
N ASN A 107 -8.53 4.80 -15.96
CA ASN A 107 -9.87 4.40 -16.33
C ASN A 107 -10.87 4.89 -15.27
N ALA A 108 -11.83 5.71 -15.69
CA ALA A 108 -12.84 6.35 -14.83
C ALA A 108 -13.88 5.38 -14.25
N GLN A 109 -13.91 4.12 -14.70
CA GLN A 109 -14.79 3.08 -14.16
C GLN A 109 -14.19 2.33 -12.96
N HIS A 110 -12.92 2.55 -12.63
CA HIS A 110 -12.29 1.96 -11.44
C HIS A 110 -12.46 2.88 -10.24
N ASP A 111 -13.15 2.39 -9.22
CA ASP A 111 -13.22 3.05 -7.93
C ASP A 111 -11.96 2.68 -7.14
N CYS A 112 -11.02 3.62 -7.06
CA CYS A 112 -9.77 3.42 -6.33
C CYS A 112 -9.93 3.77 -4.85
N GLN A 113 -9.40 2.93 -3.98
CA GLN A 113 -9.32 3.17 -2.53
C GLN A 113 -7.88 3.01 -2.01
N ILE A 114 -7.62 3.55 -0.83
CA ILE A 114 -6.36 3.30 -0.12
C ILE A 114 -6.38 1.92 0.49
N LYS A 115 -5.25 1.23 0.32
CA LYS A 115 -4.84 0.09 1.12
C LYS A 115 -3.57 0.44 1.87
N PHE A 116 -3.63 0.36 3.20
CA PHE A 116 -2.45 0.37 4.05
C PHE A 116 -1.84 -1.04 4.07
N GLN A 117 -0.52 -1.12 3.91
CA GLN A 117 0.20 -2.39 3.96
C GLN A 117 1.46 -2.23 4.81
N ILE A 118 1.58 -3.06 5.84
CA ILE A 118 2.82 -3.24 6.58
C ILE A 118 3.67 -4.26 5.82
N GLU A 119 4.91 -3.91 5.52
CA GLU A 119 5.86 -4.79 4.87
C GLU A 119 7.31 -4.35 5.14
N SER A 120 8.26 -5.19 4.77
CA SER A 120 9.66 -4.86 4.89
C SER A 120 10.12 -3.94 3.76
N GLU A 121 10.91 -2.94 4.09
CA GLU A 121 11.74 -2.20 3.17
C GLU A 121 13.19 -2.69 3.32
N TYR A 122 13.93 -2.79 2.21
CA TYR A 122 15.33 -3.22 2.17
C TYR A 122 15.65 -4.66 2.66
N PHE A 123 14.64 -5.47 2.98
CA PHE A 123 14.86 -6.89 3.27
C PHE A 123 15.09 -7.67 1.97
N THR A 124 16.19 -8.40 1.91
CA THR A 124 16.64 -9.12 0.71
C THR A 124 17.05 -10.55 1.08
N THR A 125 17.35 -11.39 0.10
CA THR A 125 17.83 -12.76 0.35
C THR A 125 19.07 -12.82 1.23
N ALA A 126 19.92 -11.78 1.24
CA ALA A 126 21.08 -11.71 2.13
C ALA A 126 20.70 -11.65 3.63
N HIS A 127 19.50 -11.14 3.92
CA HIS A 127 18.93 -11.04 5.26
C HIS A 127 18.14 -12.28 5.67
N LEU A 128 17.93 -13.26 4.76
CA LEU A 128 17.08 -14.43 5.00
C LEU A 128 17.72 -15.44 5.98
N THR A 129 17.72 -15.07 7.25
CA THR A 129 18.22 -15.82 8.41
C THR A 129 17.14 -15.89 9.48
N ARG A 130 17.23 -16.88 10.37
CA ARG A 130 16.29 -17.01 11.49
C ARG A 130 16.27 -15.75 12.37
N GLN A 131 17.43 -15.26 12.79
CA GLN A 131 17.55 -14.04 13.59
C GLN A 131 16.90 -12.82 12.93
N ARG A 132 17.12 -12.59 11.64
CA ARG A 132 16.54 -11.41 10.97
C ARG A 132 15.04 -11.56 10.71
N LEU A 133 14.54 -12.78 10.47
CA LEU A 133 13.10 -13.02 10.41
C LEU A 133 12.44 -12.87 11.78
N TYR A 134 13.14 -13.24 12.86
CA TYR A 134 12.73 -12.98 14.24
C TYR A 134 12.63 -11.48 14.53
N GLN A 135 13.69 -10.72 14.22
CA GLN A 135 13.67 -9.27 14.35
C GLN A 135 12.51 -8.64 13.56
N LEU A 136 12.37 -9.00 12.28
CA LEU A 136 11.31 -8.47 11.43
C LEU A 136 9.91 -8.84 11.94
N HIS A 137 9.74 -10.03 12.51
CA HIS A 137 8.49 -10.43 13.16
C HIS A 137 8.12 -9.48 14.30
N HIS A 138 9.07 -9.19 15.20
CA HIS A 138 8.86 -8.25 16.30
C HIS A 138 8.64 -6.81 15.84
N GLU A 139 9.39 -6.35 14.83
CA GLU A 139 9.17 -5.03 14.25
C GLU A 139 7.76 -4.90 13.66
N PHE A 140 7.22 -5.95 13.02
CA PHE A 140 5.84 -5.95 12.54
C PHE A 140 4.82 -5.90 13.67
N ASP A 141 5.02 -6.67 14.74
CA ASP A 141 4.13 -6.66 15.91
C ASP A 141 4.12 -5.29 16.61
N GLU A 142 5.30 -4.71 16.80
CA GLU A 142 5.45 -3.37 17.41
C GLU A 142 4.83 -2.30 16.51
N LEU A 143 5.11 -2.31 15.21
CA LEU A 143 4.53 -1.36 14.27
C LEU A 143 3.00 -1.48 14.21
N LEU A 144 2.46 -2.70 14.18
CA LEU A 144 1.02 -2.93 14.22
C LEU A 144 0.40 -2.38 15.51
N SER A 145 1.03 -2.64 16.66
CA SER A 145 0.62 -2.12 17.96
C SER A 145 0.60 -0.59 17.96
N ASP A 146 1.65 0.06 17.48
CA ASP A 146 1.76 1.52 17.47
C ASP A 146 0.77 2.18 16.50
N LEU A 147 0.57 1.58 15.32
CA LEU A 147 -0.44 2.04 14.35
C LEU A 147 -1.87 1.90 14.84
N SER A 148 -2.14 0.92 15.72
CA SER A 148 -3.46 0.73 16.33
C SER A 148 -3.80 1.80 17.40
N GLY A 149 -2.78 2.53 17.85
CA GLY A 149 -2.88 3.55 18.87
C GLY A 149 -3.08 2.97 20.28
N PHE A 150 -2.81 3.81 21.28
CA PHE A 150 -2.78 3.44 22.70
C PHE A 150 -4.02 2.66 23.18
N PHE A 151 -5.22 3.04 22.71
CA PHE A 151 -6.46 2.43 23.17
C PHE A 151 -6.56 0.97 22.72
N VAL A 152 -6.26 0.69 21.45
CA VAL A 152 -6.34 -0.67 20.92
C VAL A 152 -5.19 -1.49 21.46
N SER A 153 -3.95 -0.98 21.45
CA SER A 153 -2.79 -1.75 21.89
C SER A 153 -2.79 -2.06 23.39
N LYS A 154 -3.17 -1.13 24.27
CA LYS A 154 -3.05 -1.33 25.73
C LYS A 154 -4.32 -1.77 26.44
N LEU A 155 -5.50 -1.43 25.94
CA LEU A 155 -6.76 -1.74 26.62
C LEU A 155 -7.54 -2.85 25.93
N MET A 156 -7.40 -2.96 24.60
CA MET A 156 -8.14 -3.92 23.78
C MET A 156 -7.20 -4.74 22.89
N GLY A 157 -6.00 -5.06 23.39
CA GLY A 157 -4.95 -5.72 22.60
C GLY A 157 -5.37 -7.10 22.05
N PHE A 158 -6.35 -7.74 22.68
CA PHE A 158 -6.97 -8.97 22.17
C PHE A 158 -7.73 -8.79 20.85
N LEU A 159 -8.01 -7.55 20.43
CA LEU A 159 -8.60 -7.23 19.12
C LEU A 159 -7.53 -7.09 18.03
N LEU A 160 -6.25 -7.02 18.40
CA LEU A 160 -5.19 -6.98 17.40
C LEU A 160 -5.06 -8.35 16.74
N PRO A 161 -4.84 -8.37 15.41
CA PRO A 161 -4.59 -9.61 14.72
C PRO A 161 -3.33 -10.26 15.29
N GLN A 162 -3.40 -11.56 15.61
CA GLN A 162 -2.24 -12.30 16.08
C GLN A 162 -1.34 -12.66 14.90
N GLN A 163 -0.07 -12.32 15.02
CA GLN A 163 0.95 -12.68 14.05
C GLN A 163 1.56 -14.03 14.43
N LYS A 164 1.62 -14.96 13.47
CA LYS A 164 2.29 -16.28 13.61
C LYS A 164 3.73 -16.28 13.14
N GLY A 165 4.14 -15.24 12.42
CA GLY A 165 5.46 -15.10 11.86
C GLY A 165 5.43 -14.20 10.64
N VAL A 166 6.14 -14.58 9.58
CA VAL A 166 6.31 -13.73 8.38
C VAL A 166 5.99 -14.47 7.10
N LYS A 167 5.39 -13.75 6.15
CA LYS A 167 5.10 -14.23 4.79
C LYS A 167 6.11 -13.60 3.84
N VAL A 168 6.90 -14.43 3.18
CA VAL A 168 7.92 -14.01 2.20
C VAL A 168 7.44 -14.38 0.81
N THR A 169 7.44 -13.39 -0.10
CA THR A 169 7.19 -13.60 -1.52
C THR A 169 8.53 -13.60 -2.26
N PHE A 170 8.74 -14.59 -3.11
CA PHE A 170 9.94 -14.79 -3.90
C PHE A 170 9.69 -14.53 -5.40
N ALA A 171 10.75 -14.21 -6.14
CA ALA A 171 10.67 -13.98 -7.59
C ALA A 171 10.34 -15.26 -8.39
N SER A 172 10.66 -16.42 -7.84
CA SER A 172 10.41 -17.76 -8.37
C SER A 172 10.13 -18.73 -7.23
N GLU A 173 9.62 -19.92 -7.54
CA GLU A 173 9.38 -20.95 -6.53
C GLU A 173 10.69 -21.31 -5.82
N PRO A 174 10.82 -21.06 -4.51
CA PRO A 174 12.05 -21.27 -3.78
C PRO A 174 12.21 -22.75 -3.42
N ASN A 175 13.44 -23.24 -3.46
CA ASN A 175 13.77 -24.59 -3.02
C ASN A 175 14.02 -24.64 -1.50
N LEU A 176 13.02 -24.25 -0.71
CA LEU A 176 13.08 -24.18 0.74
C LEU A 176 12.33 -25.34 1.39
N SER A 177 13.01 -26.03 2.31
CA SER A 177 12.40 -27.03 3.19
C SER A 177 13.07 -26.93 4.56
N SER A 178 12.31 -26.50 5.56
CA SER A 178 12.76 -26.37 6.94
C SER A 178 11.55 -26.49 7.88
N PRO A 179 11.71 -27.00 9.12
CA PRO A 179 10.64 -26.97 10.11
C PRO A 179 10.10 -25.55 10.29
N GLY A 180 8.77 -25.41 10.37
CA GLY A 180 8.10 -24.11 10.48
C GLY A 180 8.01 -23.31 9.17
N VAL A 181 8.48 -23.85 8.04
CA VAL A 181 8.39 -23.18 6.73
C VAL A 181 7.45 -23.95 5.81
N SER A 182 6.43 -23.26 5.28
CA SER A 182 5.48 -23.82 4.32
C SER A 182 5.40 -22.94 3.07
N CYS A 183 5.64 -23.52 1.89
CA CYS A 183 5.66 -22.80 0.63
C CYS A 183 4.55 -23.28 -0.30
N ASP A 184 3.85 -22.34 -0.93
CA ASP A 184 2.94 -22.55 -2.06
C ASP A 184 3.40 -21.63 -3.20
N LYS A 185 3.99 -22.24 -4.23
CA LYS A 185 4.65 -21.54 -5.35
C LYS A 185 5.68 -20.53 -4.82
N GLN A 186 5.52 -19.25 -5.15
CA GLN A 186 6.42 -18.16 -4.79
C GLN A 186 6.24 -17.64 -3.36
N VAL A 187 5.22 -18.10 -2.63
CA VAL A 187 4.88 -17.56 -1.32
C VAL A 187 5.21 -18.59 -0.24
N CYS A 188 6.08 -18.22 0.69
CA CYS A 188 6.37 -19.04 1.86
C CYS A 188 5.95 -18.34 3.15
N HIS A 189 5.38 -19.10 4.06
CA HIS A 189 5.09 -18.68 5.42
C HIS A 189 6.14 -19.30 6.35
N PHE A 190 6.76 -18.45 7.15
CA PHE A 190 7.74 -18.81 8.16
C PHE A 190 7.07 -18.59 9.52
N GLU A 191 6.80 -19.68 10.23
CA GLU A 191 6.48 -19.65 11.65
C GLU A 191 7.75 -19.26 12.41
N VAL A 192 7.68 -18.14 13.12
CA VAL A 192 8.83 -17.59 13.85
C VAL A 192 8.76 -18.08 15.29
N MET A 193 9.87 -18.62 15.78
CA MET A 193 9.97 -19.19 17.12
C MET A 193 10.89 -18.36 18.00
N ASP A 194 10.64 -18.36 19.31
CA ASP A 194 11.40 -17.57 20.29
C ASP A 194 12.90 -17.88 20.32
N ASP A 195 13.30 -19.11 19.98
CA ASP A 195 14.70 -19.54 19.95
C ASP A 195 15.49 -18.97 18.76
N TRP A 196 14.85 -18.24 17.84
CA TRP A 196 15.49 -17.65 16.67
C TRP A 196 16.21 -16.33 16.96
N GLU A 197 15.96 -15.67 18.09
CA GLU A 197 16.54 -14.36 18.46
C GLU A 197 18.05 -14.28 18.24
N ASN A 198 18.76 -15.37 18.54
CA ASN A 198 20.21 -15.46 18.44
C ASN A 198 20.68 -16.52 17.42
N ASP A 199 19.79 -16.99 16.55
CA ASP A 199 20.11 -18.01 15.54
C ASP A 199 20.45 -17.39 14.18
N ALA A 200 21.73 -17.34 13.84
CA ALA A 200 22.22 -16.82 12.57
C ALA A 200 22.08 -17.81 11.39
N ALA A 201 21.42 -18.96 11.56
CA ALA A 201 21.22 -19.93 10.49
C ALA A 201 20.49 -19.30 9.30
N ARG A 202 21.05 -19.53 8.11
CA ARG A 202 20.53 -19.03 6.83
C ARG A 202 19.55 -20.00 6.20
N PHE A 203 18.51 -19.45 5.59
CA PHE A 203 17.66 -20.19 4.65
C PHE A 203 18.27 -20.07 3.26
N ASN A 204 18.75 -21.19 2.72
CA ASN A 204 19.37 -21.21 1.40
C ASN A 204 18.30 -21.35 0.31
N THR A 205 18.20 -20.35 -0.56
CA THR A 205 17.33 -20.35 -1.73
C THR A 205 18.03 -19.69 -2.91
N LEU A 206 17.73 -20.15 -4.11
CA LEU A 206 18.19 -19.53 -5.36
C LEU A 206 17.25 -18.40 -5.84
N SER A 207 16.10 -18.23 -5.18
CA SER A 207 15.13 -17.20 -5.53
C SER A 207 15.35 -15.92 -4.73
N GLU A 208 15.17 -14.78 -5.40
CA GLU A 208 15.26 -13.47 -4.75
C GLU A 208 14.01 -13.17 -3.94
N VAL A 209 14.19 -12.60 -2.75
CA VAL A 209 13.09 -12.06 -1.95
C VAL A 209 12.54 -10.82 -2.64
N VAL A 210 11.23 -10.81 -2.91
CA VAL A 210 10.50 -9.69 -3.52
C VAL A 210 9.82 -8.83 -2.46
N SER A 211 9.19 -9.46 -1.47
CA SER A 211 8.55 -8.76 -0.36
C SER A 211 8.44 -9.64 0.87
N VAL A 212 8.39 -9.01 2.05
CA VAL A 212 8.07 -9.69 3.31
C VAL A 212 6.97 -8.92 4.02
N THR A 213 5.90 -9.61 4.42
CA THR A 213 4.77 -9.03 5.15
C THR A 213 4.51 -9.83 6.43
N PRO A 214 3.80 -9.27 7.43
CA PRO A 214 3.36 -10.07 8.56
C PRO A 214 2.46 -11.23 8.11
N TRP A 215 2.59 -12.37 8.78
CA TRP A 215 1.67 -13.49 8.63
C TRP A 215 0.66 -13.47 9.78
N ILE A 216 -0.52 -12.93 9.49
CA ILE A 216 -1.64 -12.85 10.42
C ILE A 216 -2.49 -14.12 10.33
N GLU A 217 -2.79 -14.74 11.46
CA GLU A 217 -3.75 -15.85 11.53
C GLU A 217 -5.18 -15.35 11.28
N LYS A 218 -5.97 -16.13 10.54
CA LYS A 218 -7.37 -15.82 10.24
C LYS A 218 -8.30 -16.23 11.37
#